data_AF-A0ABD0RAG8-F1
#
_entry.id   AF-A0ABD0RAG8-F1
#
_cell.length_a   1.000
_cell.length_b   1.000
_cell.length_c   1.000
_cell.angle_alpha   90.00
_cell.angle_beta   90.00
_cell.angle_gamma   90.00
#
_symmetry.space_group_name_H-M   'P 1'
#
loop_
_entity.id
_entity.type
_entity.pdbx_description
1 polymer ?
#
loop_
_entity_poly.entity_id
_entity_poly.type
_entity_poly.pdbx_seq_one_letter_code
_entity_poly.pdbx_strand_id
1 'polypeptide(L)'
;MSLSGSPPTDRPGLSDVSQIERIQESIIHALRLHLSSNHPDNALLFPKLLQKLADLRQLVTEHAELVQEINKMEDSSLHPLLQEIYRD
;
A
#
# COMPACT_ATOMS: atom_id res chain seq x y z
N MET A 1 -21.48 -13.58 1.87
CA MET A 1 -21.32 -12.27 1.20
C MET A 1 -20.17 -11.56 1.89
N SER A 2 -18.95 -11.74 1.42
CA SER A 2 -17.75 -11.14 2.02
C SER A 2 -17.40 -9.87 1.24
N LEU A 3 -17.23 -8.75 1.94
CA LEU A 3 -16.94 -7.44 1.39
C LEU A 3 -15.54 -7.42 0.76
N SER A 4 -15.47 -7.77 -0.52
CA SER A 4 -14.30 -7.81 -1.42
C SER A 4 -13.76 -6.40 -1.78
N GLY A 5 -13.61 -5.51 -0.81
CA GLY A 5 -13.18 -4.12 -1.05
C GLY A 5 -11.82 -3.73 -0.47
N SER A 6 -11.18 -4.60 0.32
CA SER A 6 -9.88 -4.32 0.94
C SER A 6 -8.78 -4.86 0.03
N PRO A 7 -7.78 -4.05 -0.38
CA PRO A 7 -6.63 -4.59 -1.10
C PRO A 7 -5.95 -5.63 -0.19
N PRO A 8 -5.72 -6.86 -0.66
CA PRO A 8 -5.08 -7.90 0.13
C PRO A 8 -3.73 -7.43 0.66
N THR A 9 -3.35 -7.92 1.83
CA THR A 9 -2.02 -7.68 2.36
C THR A 9 -1.00 -8.52 1.57
N ASP A 10 -0.65 -8.05 0.37
CA ASP A 10 0.27 -8.73 -0.58
C ASP A 10 1.74 -8.72 -0.14
N ARG A 11 2.01 -8.65 1.17
CA ARG A 11 3.38 -8.75 1.68
C ARG A 11 3.73 -10.24 1.82
N PRO A 12 4.67 -10.77 1.03
CA PRO A 12 5.15 -12.13 1.22
C PRO A 12 5.82 -12.28 2.60
N GLY A 13 5.73 -13.47 3.20
CA GLY A 13 6.40 -13.78 4.48
C GLY A 13 5.63 -13.42 5.76
N LEU A 14 4.36 -13.03 5.66
CA LEU A 14 3.52 -12.76 6.84
C LEU A 14 3.14 -14.04 7.59
N SER A 15 3.41 -14.06 8.89
CA SER A 15 3.17 -15.21 9.77
C SER A 15 1.72 -15.38 10.18
N ASP A 16 1.00 -14.26 10.39
CA ASP A 16 -0.42 -14.24 10.77
C ASP A 16 -1.18 -13.22 9.92
N VAL A 17 -1.45 -13.61 8.68
CA VAL A 17 -2.22 -12.81 7.71
C VAL A 17 -3.60 -12.46 8.27
N SER A 18 -4.26 -13.40 8.97
CA SER A 18 -5.61 -13.22 9.50
C SER A 18 -5.69 -12.18 10.63
N GLN A 19 -4.66 -12.06 11.46
CA GLN A 19 -4.60 -10.97 12.44
C GLN A 19 -4.42 -9.61 11.75
N ILE A 20 -3.57 -9.55 10.74
CA ILE A 20 -3.28 -8.31 10.00
C ILE A 20 -4.52 -7.85 9.23
N GLU A 21 -5.23 -8.77 8.57
CA GLU A 21 -6.50 -8.48 7.89
C GLU A 21 -7.54 -7.91 8.85
N ARG A 22 -7.70 -8.48 10.06
CA ARG A 22 -8.64 -7.94 11.07
C ARG A 22 -8.29 -6.51 11.49
N ILE A 23 -7.01 -6.22 11.67
CA ILE A 23 -6.55 -4.86 12.01
C ILE A 23 -6.82 -3.92 10.83
N GLN A 24 -6.49 -4.35 9.61
CA GLN A 24 -6.72 -3.57 8.39
C GLN A 24 -8.21 -3.28 8.20
N GLU A 25 -9.11 -4.26 8.39
CA GLU A 25 -10.56 -4.08 8.35
C GLU A 25 -11.04 -3.05 9.37
N SER A 26 -10.54 -3.11 10.61
CA SER A 26 -10.87 -2.13 11.64
C SER A 26 -10.45 -0.71 11.25
N ILE A 27 -9.26 -0.54 10.67
CA ILE A 27 -8.75 0.76 10.22
C ILE A 27 -9.57 1.27 9.04
N ILE A 28 -9.85 0.42 8.06
CA ILE A 28 -10.68 0.77 6.88
C ILE A 28 -12.09 1.20 7.31
N HIS A 29 -12.68 0.49 8.28
CA HIS A 29 -13.98 0.84 8.83
C HIS A 29 -13.96 2.21 9.52
N ALA A 30 -12.96 2.45 10.37
CA ALA A 30 -12.79 3.74 11.04
C ALA A 30 -12.58 4.88 10.03
N LEU A 31 -11.78 4.66 8.99
CA LEU A 31 -11.55 5.63 7.91
C LEU A 31 -12.85 5.96 7.18
N ARG A 32 -13.65 4.95 6.83
CA ARG A 32 -14.94 5.16 6.16
C ARG A 32 -15.89 6.01 7.00
N LEU A 33 -16.02 5.69 8.29
CA LEU A 33 -16.86 6.45 9.22
C LEU A 33 -16.37 7.90 9.34
N HIS A 34 -15.07 8.09 9.55
CA HIS A 34 -14.44 9.41 9.67
C HIS A 34 -14.69 10.28 8.44
N LEU A 35 -14.52 9.73 7.23
CA LEU A 35 -14.76 10.46 5.99
C LEU A 35 -16.24 10.77 5.80
N SER A 36 -17.15 9.85 6.13
CA SER A 36 -18.59 10.08 6.03
C SER A 36 -19.08 11.16 6.99
N SER A 37 -18.47 11.26 8.18
CA SER A 37 -18.80 12.27 9.18
C SER A 37 -18.21 13.64 8.87
N ASN A 38 -16.99 13.71 8.34
CA ASN A 38 -16.29 14.97 8.09
C ASN A 38 -16.52 15.54 6.68
N HIS A 39 -16.94 14.70 5.74
CA HIS A 39 -17.19 15.08 4.35
C HIS A 39 -18.53 14.52 3.84
N PRO A 40 -19.67 14.89 4.48
CA PRO A 40 -20.98 14.35 4.13
C PRO A 40 -21.38 14.63 2.67
N ASP A 41 -20.92 15.74 2.09
CA ASP A 41 -21.21 16.13 0.71
C ASP A 41 -20.36 15.38 -0.33
N ASN A 42 -19.41 14.54 0.09
CA ASN A 42 -18.47 13.84 -0.79
C ASN A 42 -18.49 12.33 -0.56
N ALA A 43 -19.60 11.69 -0.92
CA ALA A 43 -19.81 10.25 -0.80
C ALA A 43 -18.75 9.38 -1.53
N LEU A 44 -18.04 9.95 -2.51
CA LEU A 44 -17.01 9.26 -3.30
C LEU A 44 -15.59 9.42 -2.73
N LEU A 45 -15.42 10.10 -1.59
CA LEU A 45 -14.08 10.35 -1.04
C LEU A 45 -13.38 9.07 -0.57
N PHE A 46 -14.11 8.16 0.06
CA PHE A 46 -13.57 6.86 0.48
C PHE A 46 -13.06 6.00 -0.69
N PRO A 47 -13.85 5.71 -1.74
CA PRO A 47 -13.34 4.94 -2.88
C PRO A 47 -12.20 5.67 -3.62
N LYS A 48 -12.20 7.00 -3.69
CA LYS A 48 -11.07 7.76 -4.24
C LYS A 48 -9.78 7.57 -3.45
N LEU A 49 -9.85 7.52 -2.12
CA LEU A 49 -8.69 7.26 -1.28
C LEU A 49 -8.17 5.82 -1.43
N LEU A 50 -9.07 4.83 -1.53
CA LEU A 50 -8.66 3.46 -1.84
C LEU A 50 -7.96 3.37 -3.20
N GLN A 51 -8.44 4.09 -4.21
CA GLN A 51 -7.78 4.17 -5.52
C GLN A 51 -6.37 4.78 -5.38
N LYS A 52 -6.21 5.86 -4.59
CA LYS A 52 -4.90 6.48 -4.37
C LYS A 52 -3.90 5.55 -3.68
N LEU A 53 -4.36 4.64 -2.82
CA LEU A 53 -3.49 3.61 -2.23
C LEU A 53 -3.00 2.60 -3.29
N ALA A 54 -3.86 2.23 -4.24
CA ALA A 54 -3.45 1.39 -5.37
C ALA A 54 -2.45 2.12 -6.29
N ASP A 55 -2.73 3.39 -6.61
CA ASP A 55 -1.82 4.23 -7.41
C ASP A 55 -0.44 4.35 -6.75
N LEU A 56 -0.39 4.53 -5.42
CA LEU A 56 0.87 4.60 -4.66
C LEU A 56 1.66 3.29 -4.70
N ARG A 57 0.97 2.14 -4.63
CA ARG A 57 1.62 0.83 -4.77
C ARG A 57 2.28 0.70 -6.14
N GLN A 58 1.57 1.07 -7.21
CA GLN A 58 2.12 1.04 -8.57
C GLN A 58 3.34 1.96 -8.68
N LEU A 59 3.26 3.19 -8.17
CA LEU A 59 4.36 4.14 -8.20
C LEU A 59 5.62 3.61 -7.48
N VAL A 60 5.45 2.91 -6.35
CA VAL A 60 6.57 2.30 -5.62
C VAL A 60 7.22 1.18 -6.43
N THR A 61 6.42 0.35 -7.11
CA THR A 61 6.94 -0.70 -8.01
C THR A 61 7.74 -0.10 -9.17
N GLU A 62 7.18 0.88 -9.87
CA GLU A 62 7.85 1.57 -10.97
C GLU A 62 9.16 2.23 -10.50
N HIS A 63 9.16 2.86 -9.33
CA HIS A 63 10.36 3.45 -8.75
C HIS A 63 11.41 2.40 -8.37
N ALA A 64 11.00 1.25 -7.83
CA ALA A 64 11.92 0.16 -7.50
C ALA A 64 12.63 -0.38 -8.75
N GLU A 65 11.89 -0.57 -9.84
CA GLU A 65 12.43 -0.99 -11.14
C GLU A 65 13.46 0.03 -11.67
N LEU A 66 13.12 1.32 -11.66
CA LEU A 66 14.05 2.38 -12.08
C LEU A 66 15.32 2.41 -11.23
N VAL A 67 15.19 2.28 -9.91
CA VAL A 67 16.33 2.24 -8.98
C VAL A 67 17.23 1.04 -9.26
N GLN A 68 16.66 -0.12 -9.56
CA GLN A 68 17.43 -1.31 -9.94
C GLN A 68 18.19 -1.11 -11.26
N GLU A 69 17.57 -0.48 -12.26
CA GLU A 69 18.23 -0.18 -13.54
C GLU A 69 19.39 0.81 -13.36
N ILE A 70 19.21 1.87 -12.55
CA ILE A 70 20.28 2.83 -12.25
C ILE A 70 21.46 2.14 -11.54
N ASN A 71 21.19 1.30 -10.54
CA ASN A 71 22.23 0.56 -9.81
C ASN A 71 22.95 -0.51 -10.67
N LYS A 72 22.40 -0.90 -11.83
CA LYS A 72 23.10 -1.75 -12.82
C LYS A 72 23.98 -0.93 -13.77
N MET A 73 23.61 0.32 -14.03
CA MET A 73 24.32 1.21 -14.96
C MET A 73 25.47 1.96 -14.31
N GLU A 74 25.32 2.32 -13.04
CA GLU A 74 26.36 2.95 -12.23
C GLU A 74 27.03 1.91 -11.33
N ASP A 75 28.37 1.88 -11.30
CA ASP A 75 29.15 1.17 -10.27
C ASP A 75 28.97 1.79 -8.85
N SER A 76 28.05 2.75 -8.70
CA SER A 76 27.60 3.33 -7.44
C SER A 76 26.71 2.34 -6.70
N SER A 77 27.21 1.70 -5.64
CA SER A 77 26.36 0.86 -4.78
C SER A 77 25.30 1.71 -4.05
N LEU A 78 24.03 1.33 -4.17
CA LEU A 78 22.93 1.87 -3.35
C LEU A 78 23.26 1.87 -1.85
N HIS A 79 22.70 2.82 -1.10
CA HIS A 79 22.86 2.87 0.36
C HIS A 79 22.34 1.57 1.03
N PRO A 80 23.00 1.02 2.07
CA PRO A 80 22.65 -0.28 2.66
C PRO A 80 21.17 -0.44 3.07
N LEU A 81 20.56 0.61 3.63
CA LEU A 81 19.14 0.60 4.01
C LEU A 81 18.20 0.47 2.79
N LEU A 82 18.53 1.12 1.68
CA LEU A 82 17.74 1.02 0.45
C LEU A 82 17.90 -0.36 -0.18
N GLN A 83 19.10 -0.94 -0.09
CA GLN A 83 19.30 -2.32 -0.51
C GLN A 83 18.44 -3.30 0.28
N GLU A 84 18.22 -3.08 1.59
CA GLU A 84 17.35 -3.93 2.41
C GLU A 84 15.87 -3.74 2.08
N ILE A 85 15.44 -2.51 1.80
CA ILE A 85 14.04 -2.20 1.46
C ILE A 85 13.64 -2.72 0.07
N TYR A 86 14.58 -2.73 -0.89
CA TYR A 86 14.37 -3.25 -2.25
C TYR A 86 14.82 -4.71 -2.43
N ARG A 87 15.32 -5.36 -1.37
CA ARG A 87 15.65 -6.79 -1.38
C ARG A 87 14.36 -7.54 -1.06
N ASP A 88 13.88 -8.27 -2.06
CA ASP A 88 12.60 -9.02 -2.07
C ASP A 88 12.18 -9.63 -0.72
#